data_AF-A0A661NVC8-F1
#
_entry.id   AF-A0A661NVC8-F1
#
_cell.length_a   1.000
_cell.length_b   1.000
_cell.length_c   1.000
_cell.angle_alpha   90.00
_cell.angle_beta   90.00
_cell.angle_gamma   90.00
#
_symmetry.space_group_name_H-M   'P 1'
#
loop_
_entity.id
_entity.type
_entity.pdbx_description
1 polymer ?
#
loop_
_entity_poly.entity_id
_entity_poly.type
_entity_poly.pdbx_seq_one_letter_code
_entity_poly.pdbx_strand_id
1 'polypeptide(L)'
;MPGKLESLRKMLSEGRVGFAADEVMSGTHQFLAGAGPEGEFPLEFRVTWGARHLGRWLNPFGGEFMTNFLHGRITAGGLVEDVACQGALELRYFTTASIRYRFEFTDNEGTRYRYLGEKVNIRPWNLHRSHTTCYGTITNLDTGQDISRSIVYFRLSRLPGFLASFRLA
;
A
#
# COMPACT_ATOMS: atom_id res chain seq x y z
N MET A 1 11.56 -6.88 37.83
CA MET A 1 11.88 -7.46 36.51
C MET A 1 12.64 -6.42 35.66
N PRO A 2 13.97 -6.35 35.72
CA PRO A 2 14.76 -5.30 35.06
C PRO A 2 15.12 -5.56 33.57
N GLY A 3 15.13 -6.82 33.11
CA GLY A 3 15.73 -7.19 31.80
C GLY A 3 14.94 -6.83 30.53
N LYS A 4 13.63 -6.57 30.61
CA LYS A 4 12.81 -6.24 29.41
C LYS A 4 13.06 -4.83 28.87
N LEU A 5 13.38 -3.87 29.75
CA LEU A 5 13.60 -2.48 29.34
C LEU A 5 14.96 -2.28 28.66
N GLU A 6 15.99 -2.96 29.15
CA GLU A 6 17.32 -2.94 28.54
C GLU A 6 17.35 -3.70 27.21
N SER A 7 16.64 -4.83 27.09
CA SER A 7 16.53 -5.54 25.81
C SER A 7 15.82 -4.70 24.75
N LEU A 8 14.74 -3.99 25.14
CA LEU A 8 14.04 -3.04 24.26
C LEU A 8 14.93 -1.88 23.84
N ARG A 9 15.67 -1.27 24.78
CA ARG A 9 16.65 -0.20 24.46
C ARG A 9 17.74 -0.69 23.51
N LYS A 10 18.25 -1.90 23.73
CA LYS A 10 19.27 -2.52 22.87
C LYS A 10 18.72 -2.81 21.46
N MET A 11 17.51 -3.34 21.35
CA MET A 11 16.84 -3.56 20.06
C MET A 11 16.56 -2.25 19.32
N LEU A 12 16.14 -1.20 20.03
CA LEU A 12 15.95 0.15 19.48
C LEU A 12 17.28 0.74 18.99
N SER A 13 18.35 0.64 19.78
CA SER A 13 19.68 1.15 19.40
C SER A 13 20.31 0.39 18.24
N GLU A 14 19.95 -0.89 18.06
CA GLU A 14 20.44 -1.74 16.98
C GLU A 14 19.52 -1.71 15.74
N GLY A 15 18.48 -0.88 15.73
CA GLY A 15 17.55 -0.75 14.61
C GLY A 15 16.77 -2.02 14.27
N ARG A 16 16.67 -2.96 15.22
CA ARG A 16 15.98 -4.25 15.09
C ARG A 16 14.47 -4.17 15.29
N VAL A 17 13.97 -2.97 15.58
CA VAL A 17 12.56 -2.67 15.76
C VAL A 17 12.00 -2.17 14.44
N GLY A 18 10.86 -2.73 14.06
CA GLY A 18 10.06 -2.37 12.92
C GLY A 18 8.76 -1.69 13.33
N PHE A 19 7.90 -1.49 12.34
CA PHE A 19 6.52 -1.06 12.57
C PHE A 19 5.59 -1.73 11.56
N ALA A 20 4.31 -1.78 11.89
CA ALA A 20 3.25 -2.17 10.98
C ALA A 20 2.01 -1.28 11.20
N ALA A 21 1.27 -1.01 10.13
CA ALA A 21 0.02 -0.26 10.13
C ALA A 21 -0.99 -0.90 9.17
N ASP A 22 -2.26 -0.85 9.54
CA ASP A 22 -3.38 -1.37 8.74
C ASP A 22 -4.07 -0.20 8.02
N GLU A 23 -4.16 -0.29 6.69
CA GLU A 23 -4.75 0.72 5.82
C GLU A 23 -5.88 0.12 4.98
N VAL A 24 -6.96 0.90 4.81
CA VAL A 24 -8.07 0.56 3.92
C VAL A 24 -8.25 1.69 2.93
N MET A 25 -8.23 1.35 1.65
CA MET A 25 -8.49 2.27 0.54
C MET A 25 -9.71 1.75 -0.21
N SER A 26 -10.71 2.61 -0.41
CA SER A 26 -11.94 2.26 -1.12
C SER A 26 -12.27 3.33 -2.16
N GLY A 27 -12.81 2.93 -3.29
CA GLY A 27 -13.23 3.81 -4.37
C GLY A 27 -13.76 2.99 -5.52
N THR A 28 -13.41 3.38 -6.74
CA THR A 28 -13.94 2.75 -7.94
C THR A 28 -12.86 2.49 -8.98
N HIS A 29 -13.16 1.60 -9.92
CA HIS A 29 -12.36 1.34 -11.10
C HIS A 29 -13.25 1.12 -12.32
N GLN A 30 -12.66 1.29 -13.49
CA GLN A 30 -13.30 1.08 -14.78
C GLN A 30 -12.37 0.24 -15.65
N PHE A 31 -12.92 -0.73 -16.36
CA PHE A 31 -12.15 -1.52 -17.31
C PHE A 31 -11.78 -0.66 -18.53
N LEU A 32 -10.62 -0.92 -19.11
CA LEU A 32 -10.29 -0.39 -20.43
C LEU A 32 -11.11 -1.11 -21.50
N ALA A 33 -11.29 -0.48 -22.65
CA ALA A 33 -12.09 -1.03 -23.74
C ALA A 33 -11.62 -2.43 -24.14
N GLY A 34 -12.54 -3.40 -24.11
CA GLY A 34 -12.26 -4.80 -24.44
C GLY A 34 -11.57 -5.62 -23.34
N ALA A 35 -11.27 -5.03 -22.17
CA ALA A 35 -10.60 -5.71 -21.06
C ALA A 35 -11.56 -6.22 -19.96
N GLY A 36 -12.85 -5.93 -20.07
CA GLY A 36 -13.87 -6.33 -19.09
C GLY A 36 -15.23 -5.68 -19.36
N PRO A 37 -16.20 -5.85 -18.45
CA PRO A 37 -17.53 -5.26 -18.58
C PRO A 37 -17.46 -3.73 -18.55
N GLU A 38 -18.35 -3.08 -19.30
CA GLU A 38 -18.47 -1.63 -19.30
C GLU A 38 -19.10 -1.13 -17.98
N GLY A 39 -18.65 0.03 -17.52
CA GLY A 39 -19.18 0.71 -16.34
C GLY A 39 -18.15 0.94 -15.24
N GLU A 40 -18.64 1.45 -14.12
CA GLU A 40 -17.86 1.72 -12.92
C GLU A 40 -18.12 0.65 -11.86
N PHE A 41 -17.04 0.11 -11.32
CA PHE A 41 -17.05 -1.01 -10.37
C PHE A 41 -16.36 -0.61 -9.07
N PRO A 42 -16.78 -1.18 -7.92
CA PRO A 42 -16.12 -0.92 -6.66
C PRO A 42 -14.69 -1.48 -6.65
N LEU A 43 -13.75 -0.72 -6.12
CA LEU A 43 -12.39 -1.18 -5.81
C LEU A 43 -12.11 -0.92 -4.32
N GLU A 44 -11.67 -1.95 -3.62
CA GLU A 44 -11.20 -1.84 -2.24
C GLU A 44 -9.98 -2.70 -2.00
N PHE A 45 -9.00 -2.19 -1.27
CA PHE A 45 -7.95 -3.01 -0.68
C PHE A 45 -7.76 -2.70 0.80
N ARG A 46 -7.51 -3.77 1.56
CA ARG A 46 -7.29 -3.78 3.01
C ARG A 46 -5.93 -4.41 3.25
N VAL A 47 -4.96 -3.60 3.66
CA VAL A 47 -3.55 -3.99 3.65
C VAL A 47 -2.87 -3.64 4.95
N THR A 48 -2.00 -4.53 5.41
CA THR A 48 -1.01 -4.24 6.44
C THR A 48 0.31 -3.93 5.75
N TRP A 49 0.93 -2.82 6.11
CA TRP A 49 2.25 -2.45 5.60
C TRP A 49 3.18 -1.98 6.70
N GLY A 50 4.48 -2.08 6.46
CA GLY A 50 5.46 -1.70 7.46
C GLY A 50 6.91 -1.98 7.07
N ALA A 51 7.80 -1.83 8.03
CA ALA A 51 9.22 -2.13 7.86
C ALA A 51 9.69 -3.01 9.02
N ARG A 52 10.59 -3.97 8.75
CA ARG A 52 11.14 -4.85 9.79
C ARG A 52 12.26 -4.20 10.59
N HIS A 53 12.96 -3.24 9.98
CA HIS A 53 14.14 -2.60 10.56
C HIS A 53 14.11 -1.10 10.29
N LEU A 54 13.74 -0.30 11.29
CA LEU A 54 13.64 1.16 11.19
C LEU A 54 14.97 1.80 10.74
N GLY A 55 16.11 1.29 11.23
CA GLY A 55 17.42 1.85 10.87
C GLY A 55 17.75 1.73 9.38
N ARG A 56 17.38 0.60 8.74
CA ARG A 56 17.56 0.42 7.29
C ARG A 56 16.54 1.24 6.51
N TRP A 57 15.30 1.27 6.98
CA TRP A 57 14.20 2.03 6.37
C TRP A 57 14.44 3.54 6.37
N LEU A 58 15.11 4.08 7.40
CA LEU A 58 15.48 5.50 7.50
C LEU A 58 16.81 5.86 6.82
N ASN A 59 17.57 4.89 6.29
CA ASN A 59 18.86 5.19 5.68
C ASN A 59 18.69 5.66 4.22
N PRO A 60 18.90 6.95 3.89
CA PRO A 60 18.71 7.47 2.54
C PRO A 60 19.70 6.92 1.51
N PHE A 61 20.81 6.33 1.97
CA PHE A 61 21.82 5.69 1.11
C PHE A 61 21.60 4.18 0.95
N GLY A 62 20.57 3.62 1.58
CA GLY A 62 20.20 2.21 1.48
C GLY A 62 19.16 1.96 0.39
N GLY A 63 19.20 0.77 -0.23
CA GLY A 63 18.24 0.38 -1.26
C GLY A 63 16.79 0.17 -0.77
N GLU A 64 16.56 0.16 0.54
CA GLU A 64 15.24 0.00 1.18
C GLU A 64 14.70 1.30 1.80
N PHE A 65 15.31 2.45 1.47
CA PHE A 65 14.90 3.74 2.03
C PHE A 65 13.41 3.99 1.82
N MET A 66 12.68 4.13 2.93
CA MET A 66 11.24 4.37 2.98
C MET A 66 10.37 3.39 2.18
N THR A 67 10.87 2.18 1.95
CA THR A 67 10.14 1.09 1.29
C THR A 67 9.59 0.13 2.33
N ASN A 68 8.30 -0.15 2.24
CA ASN A 68 7.57 -0.95 3.21
C ASN A 68 7.10 -2.23 2.53
N PHE A 69 7.17 -3.36 3.25
CA PHE A 69 6.42 -4.55 2.82
C PHE A 69 4.93 -4.25 2.93
N LEU A 70 4.13 -4.84 2.06
CA LEU A 70 2.68 -4.70 2.07
C LEU A 70 2.06 -6.07 1.80
N HIS A 71 1.07 -6.46 2.59
CA HIS A 71 0.26 -7.66 2.34
C HIS A 71 -1.18 -7.41 2.78
N GLY A 72 -2.14 -8.12 2.20
CA GLY A 72 -3.53 -7.89 2.54
C GLY A 72 -4.50 -8.60 1.62
N ARG A 73 -5.64 -7.97 1.40
CA ARG A 73 -6.69 -8.44 0.49
C ARG A 73 -7.20 -7.32 -0.41
N ILE A 74 -7.63 -7.66 -1.61
CA ILE A 74 -8.19 -6.77 -2.61
C ILE A 74 -9.50 -7.32 -3.17
N THR A 75 -10.45 -6.42 -3.41
CA THR A 75 -11.67 -6.66 -4.20
C THR A 75 -11.69 -5.65 -5.34
N ALA A 76 -11.80 -6.13 -6.58
CA ALA A 76 -11.96 -5.34 -7.78
C ALA A 76 -13.18 -5.87 -8.53
N GLY A 77 -14.30 -5.15 -8.48
CA GLY A 77 -15.58 -5.59 -9.01
C GLY A 77 -15.50 -6.02 -10.47
N GLY A 78 -16.09 -7.18 -10.78
CA GLY A 78 -16.02 -7.78 -12.11
C GLY A 78 -14.67 -8.42 -12.47
N LEU A 79 -13.68 -8.40 -11.57
CA LEU A 79 -12.37 -9.06 -11.76
C LEU A 79 -12.08 -10.08 -10.65
N VAL A 80 -12.00 -9.64 -9.39
CA VAL A 80 -11.70 -10.49 -8.23
C VAL A 80 -12.46 -10.04 -7.00
N GLU A 81 -12.83 -11.00 -6.13
CA GLU A 81 -13.49 -10.73 -4.87
C GLU A 81 -12.64 -11.22 -3.70
N ASP A 82 -12.28 -10.29 -2.82
CA ASP A 82 -11.53 -10.52 -1.59
C ASP A 82 -10.36 -11.50 -1.71
N VAL A 83 -9.46 -11.31 -2.70
CA VAL A 83 -8.29 -12.17 -2.91
C VAL A 83 -7.07 -11.63 -2.17
N ALA A 84 -6.14 -12.53 -1.80
CA ALA A 84 -4.89 -12.13 -1.16
C ALA A 84 -4.01 -11.30 -2.12
N CYS A 85 -3.33 -10.29 -1.57
CA CYS A 85 -2.36 -9.51 -2.32
C CYS A 85 -1.09 -9.26 -1.51
N GLN A 86 0.03 -9.08 -2.21
CA GLN A 86 1.33 -8.79 -1.60
C GLN A 86 2.20 -7.90 -2.49
N GLY A 87 2.98 -7.03 -1.86
CA GLY A 87 3.99 -6.23 -2.55
C GLY A 87 4.64 -5.23 -1.63
N ALA A 88 4.70 -3.98 -2.08
CA ALA A 88 5.38 -2.89 -1.41
C ALA A 88 4.58 -1.58 -1.42
N LEU A 89 4.84 -0.78 -0.39
CA LEU A 89 4.46 0.62 -0.31
C LEU A 89 5.73 1.47 -0.23
N GLU A 90 5.94 2.33 -1.20
CA GLU A 90 7.12 3.18 -1.30
C GLU A 90 6.74 4.62 -0.96
N LEU A 91 7.33 5.18 0.10
CA LEU A 91 7.12 6.59 0.46
C LEU A 91 8.22 7.44 -0.17
N ARG A 92 7.91 8.05 -1.31
CA ARG A 92 8.85 8.82 -2.14
C ARG A 92 8.75 10.32 -1.85
N TYR A 93 8.69 10.70 -0.57
CA TYR A 93 8.49 12.10 -0.17
C TYR A 93 9.64 13.01 -0.59
N PHE A 94 10.87 12.51 -0.53
CA PHE A 94 12.08 13.30 -0.77
C PHE A 94 12.53 13.34 -2.24
N THR A 95 11.92 12.55 -3.11
CA THR A 95 12.30 12.45 -4.53
C THR A 95 11.19 12.98 -5.43
N THR A 96 10.05 12.30 -5.45
CA THR A 96 8.92 12.60 -6.36
C THR A 96 7.70 13.17 -5.65
N ALA A 97 7.80 13.42 -4.34
CA ALA A 97 6.68 13.87 -3.52
C ALA A 97 5.43 12.98 -3.72
N SER A 98 5.65 11.65 -3.70
CA SER A 98 4.58 10.68 -3.97
C SER A 98 4.61 9.49 -3.01
N ILE A 99 3.50 8.77 -2.94
CA ILE A 99 3.41 7.44 -2.33
C ILE A 99 3.01 6.47 -3.43
N ARG A 100 3.74 5.37 -3.57
CA ARG A 100 3.48 4.34 -4.57
C ARG A 100 3.11 3.02 -3.91
N TYR A 101 1.90 2.55 -4.18
CA TYR A 101 1.44 1.20 -3.90
C TYR A 101 1.78 0.33 -5.09
N ARG A 102 2.46 -0.79 -4.85
CA ARG A 102 2.73 -1.80 -5.87
C ARG A 102 2.53 -3.17 -5.27
N PHE A 103 1.48 -3.86 -5.67
CA PHE A 103 1.22 -5.21 -5.20
C PHE A 103 0.64 -6.10 -6.28
N GLU A 104 0.78 -7.40 -6.08
CA GLU A 104 0.34 -8.43 -7.00
C GLU A 104 -0.75 -9.26 -6.33
N PHE A 105 -1.68 -9.76 -7.14
CA PHE A 105 -2.77 -10.63 -6.74
C PHE A 105 -3.12 -11.56 -7.90
N THR A 106 -3.88 -12.61 -7.62
CA THR A 106 -4.24 -13.65 -8.58
C THR A 106 -5.75 -13.84 -8.55
N ASP A 107 -6.36 -14.04 -9.72
CA ASP A 107 -7.77 -14.41 -9.81
C ASP A 107 -8.00 -15.89 -9.47
N ASN A 108 -9.25 -16.34 -9.58
CA ASN A 108 -9.62 -17.73 -9.33
C ASN A 108 -9.14 -18.69 -10.43
N GLU A 109 -8.78 -18.18 -11.61
CA GLU A 109 -8.30 -18.96 -12.75
C GLU A 109 -6.76 -19.10 -12.77
N GLY A 110 -6.07 -18.37 -11.89
CA GLY A 110 -4.61 -18.37 -11.79
C GLY A 110 -3.93 -17.24 -12.56
N THR A 111 -4.68 -16.35 -13.22
CA THR A 111 -4.15 -15.18 -13.92
C THR A 111 -3.56 -14.20 -12.93
N ARG A 112 -2.36 -13.71 -13.22
CA ARG A 112 -1.67 -12.79 -12.30
C ARG A 112 -1.86 -11.34 -12.72
N TYR A 113 -2.13 -10.51 -11.72
CA TYR A 113 -2.33 -9.09 -11.90
C TYR A 113 -1.40 -8.28 -11.00
N ARG A 114 -1.07 -7.08 -11.46
CA ARG A 114 -0.38 -6.07 -10.66
C ARG A 114 -1.25 -4.84 -10.54
N TYR A 115 -1.41 -4.38 -9.31
CA TYR A 115 -1.90 -3.04 -9.02
C TYR A 115 -0.73 -2.09 -8.83
N LEU A 116 -0.77 -0.96 -9.53
CA LEU A 116 0.13 0.18 -9.34
C LEU A 116 -0.71 1.40 -9.00
N GLY A 117 -0.68 1.85 -7.74
CA GLY A 117 -1.38 3.05 -7.27
C GLY A 117 -0.41 4.14 -6.88
N GLU A 118 -0.67 5.38 -7.28
CA GLU A 118 0.14 6.54 -6.91
C GLU A 118 -0.70 7.66 -6.31
N LYS A 119 -0.24 8.15 -5.15
CA LYS A 119 -0.64 9.44 -4.59
C LYS A 119 0.46 10.43 -4.97
N VAL A 120 0.13 11.49 -5.70
CA VAL A 120 1.10 12.48 -6.20
C VAL A 120 0.92 13.83 -5.51
N ASN A 121 1.89 14.73 -5.67
CA ASN A 121 1.86 16.10 -5.12
C ASN A 121 1.70 16.14 -3.58
N ILE A 122 2.38 15.23 -2.88
CA ILE A 122 2.39 15.18 -1.42
C ILE A 122 3.34 16.26 -0.91
N ARG A 123 2.76 17.33 -0.37
CA ARG A 123 3.51 18.42 0.28
C ARG A 123 3.14 18.47 1.76
N PRO A 124 4.07 18.88 2.66
CA PRO A 124 3.81 18.94 4.10
C PRO A 124 2.54 19.73 4.48
N TRP A 125 2.18 20.76 3.72
CA TRP A 125 0.98 21.57 3.98
C TRP A 125 -0.31 21.03 3.34
N ASN A 126 -0.22 20.07 2.40
CA ASN A 126 -1.39 19.48 1.73
C ASN A 126 -1.64 18.03 2.14
N LEU A 127 -1.02 17.56 3.23
CA LEU A 127 -1.08 16.17 3.67
C LEU A 127 -2.54 15.67 3.78
N HIS A 128 -3.44 16.50 4.30
CA HIS A 128 -4.86 16.15 4.47
C HIS A 128 -5.65 15.93 3.17
N ARG A 129 -5.21 16.46 2.01
CA ARG A 129 -5.83 16.23 0.69
C ARG A 129 -5.00 15.30 -0.21
N SER A 130 -3.67 15.41 -0.19
CA SER A 130 -2.80 14.59 -1.03
C SER A 130 -2.69 13.14 -0.53
N HIS A 131 -3.00 12.86 0.75
CA HIS A 131 -3.01 11.48 1.27
C HIS A 131 -4.31 10.72 0.99
N THR A 132 -5.36 11.40 0.54
CA THR A 132 -6.66 10.75 0.40
C THR A 132 -6.80 10.09 -0.97
N THR A 133 -6.55 10.79 -2.06
CA THR A 133 -6.77 10.23 -3.43
C THR A 133 -5.55 9.50 -3.96
N CYS A 134 -5.74 8.26 -4.42
CA CYS A 134 -4.76 7.42 -5.09
C CYS A 134 -5.29 7.02 -6.47
N TYR A 135 -4.50 7.28 -7.50
CA TYR A 135 -4.80 6.87 -8.87
C TYR A 135 -4.08 5.58 -9.16
N GLY A 136 -4.80 4.55 -9.59
CA GLY A 136 -4.18 3.25 -9.82
C GLY A 136 -4.52 2.59 -11.14
N THR A 137 -3.65 1.71 -11.58
CA THR A 137 -3.83 0.87 -12.76
C THR A 137 -3.71 -0.59 -12.37
N ILE A 138 -4.57 -1.44 -12.92
CA ILE A 138 -4.43 -2.89 -12.86
C ILE A 138 -3.91 -3.37 -14.21
N THR A 139 -2.81 -4.12 -14.19
CA THR A 139 -2.16 -4.68 -15.37
C THR A 139 -2.19 -6.21 -15.27
N ASN A 140 -2.58 -6.89 -16.35
CA ASN A 140 -2.41 -8.34 -16.49
C ASN A 140 -0.92 -8.63 -16.71
N LEU A 141 -0.30 -9.43 -15.84
CA LEU A 141 1.12 -9.71 -15.90
C LEU A 141 1.51 -10.75 -16.94
N ASP A 142 0.56 -11.55 -17.40
CA ASP A 142 0.80 -12.60 -18.38
C ASP A 142 0.81 -12.01 -19.81
N THR A 143 -0.03 -11.00 -20.06
CA THR A 143 -0.06 -10.26 -21.34
C THR A 143 0.68 -8.94 -21.32
N GLY A 144 0.98 -8.38 -20.15
CA GLY A 144 1.56 -7.05 -19.96
C GLY A 144 0.59 -5.90 -20.26
N GLN A 145 -0.69 -6.18 -20.46
CA GLN A 145 -1.69 -5.18 -20.82
C GLN A 145 -2.35 -4.56 -19.59
N ASP A 146 -2.53 -3.24 -19.61
CA ASP A 146 -3.38 -2.56 -18.66
C ASP A 146 -4.84 -2.97 -18.91
N ILE A 147 -5.54 -3.37 -17.86
CA ILE A 147 -6.93 -3.84 -17.94
C ILE A 147 -7.91 -2.89 -17.30
N SER A 148 -7.46 -2.08 -16.32
CA SER A 148 -8.35 -1.18 -15.59
C SER A 148 -7.63 0.01 -14.99
N ARG A 149 -8.33 1.14 -14.88
CA ARG A 149 -7.92 2.34 -14.14
C ARG A 149 -8.84 2.57 -12.96
N SER A 150 -8.29 3.09 -11.88
CA SER A 150 -8.96 3.22 -10.59
C SER A 150 -8.65 4.53 -9.89
N ILE A 151 -9.59 4.94 -9.05
CA ILE A 151 -9.43 6.05 -8.13
C ILE A 151 -9.92 5.56 -6.77
N VAL A 152 -9.01 5.45 -5.80
CA VAL A 152 -9.32 5.01 -4.43
C VAL A 152 -8.95 6.05 -3.41
N TYR A 153 -9.71 6.06 -2.31
CA TYR A 153 -9.59 7.08 -1.29
C TYR A 153 -9.27 6.48 0.08
N PHE A 154 -8.33 7.10 0.78
CA PHE A 154 -8.18 6.89 2.22
C PHE A 154 -9.31 7.63 2.91
N ARG A 155 -10.21 6.90 3.57
CA ARG A 155 -11.29 7.53 4.34
C ARG A 155 -10.71 8.09 5.64
N LEU A 156 -10.74 9.40 5.83
CA LEU A 156 -10.24 10.06 7.05
C LEU A 156 -10.94 9.57 8.32
N SER A 157 -12.17 9.06 8.23
CA SER A 157 -12.87 8.39 9.35
C SER A 157 -12.17 7.13 9.83
N ARG A 158 -11.30 6.52 9.02
CA ARG A 158 -10.44 5.39 9.38
C ARG A 158 -9.12 5.83 10.03
N LEU A 159 -8.81 7.13 10.08
CA LEU A 159 -7.57 7.65 10.66
C LEU A 159 -7.37 7.24 12.14
N PRO A 160 -8.40 7.26 13.03
CA PRO A 160 -8.21 6.79 14.40
C PRO A 160 -7.85 5.31 14.48
N GLY A 161 -8.50 4.47 13.66
CA GLY A 161 -8.19 3.04 13.57
C GLY A 161 -6.82 2.77 12.96
N PHE A 162 -6.42 3.54 11.95
CA PHE A 162 -5.08 3.50 11.37
C PHE A 162 -4.01 3.85 12.41
N LEU A 163 -4.17 4.95 13.15
CA LEU A 163 -3.23 5.35 14.20
C LEU A 163 -3.17 4.32 15.33
N ALA A 164 -4.31 3.74 15.72
CA ALA A 164 -4.37 2.68 16.72
C ALA A 164 -3.76 1.34 16.25
N SER A 165 -3.75 1.08 14.93
CA SER A 165 -3.13 -0.12 14.36
C SER A 165 -1.60 -0.07 14.37
N PHE A 166 -1.02 1.12 14.56
CA PHE A 166 0.42 1.31 14.55
C PHE A 166 1.05 0.54 15.71
N ARG A 167 1.78 -0.53 15.38
CA ARG A 167 2.43 -1.40 16.35
C ARG A 167 3.92 -1.53 16.06
N LEU A 168 4.71 -1.60 17.13
CA LEU A 168 6.13 -1.96 17.06
C LEU A 168 6.24 -3.44 16.70
N ALA A 169 7.04 -3.74 15.67
CA ALA A 169 7.25 -5.08 15.14
C ALA A 169 8.69 -5.56 15.38
#